data_AF-A0A382CET8-F1
#
_entry.id   AF-A0A382CET8-F1
#
_cell.length_a   1.000
_cell.length_b   1.000
_cell.length_c   1.000
_cell.angle_alpha   90.00
_cell.angle_beta   90.00
_cell.angle_gamma   90.00
#
_symmetry.space_group_name_H-M   'P 1'
#
loop_
_entity.id
_entity.type
_entity.pdbx_description
1 polymer ?
#
loop_
_entity_poly.entity_id
_entity_poly.type
_entity_poly.pdbx_seq_one_letter_code
_entity_poly.pdbx_strand_id
1 'polypeptide(L)'
;LEEIYKKWLKPIQAQHAIFTTMEGMAEFVVQQILRDDSDFQNYLSTFVGTNYSDYSVKKSIGKEFTQQVFDVHGKDTFVKLIANPPNTKELKDPRLYLNRIK
;
A
#
# COMPACT_ATOMS: atom_id res chain seq x y z
N LEU A 1 -31.85 5.43 3.93
CA LEU A 1 -30.65 5.20 3.07
C LEU A 1 -29.38 5.81 3.69
N GLU A 2 -29.41 7.08 4.08
CA GLU A 2 -28.26 7.79 4.67
C GLU A 2 -27.71 7.14 5.95
N GLU A 3 -28.59 6.69 6.86
CA GLU A 3 -28.19 6.03 8.11
C GLU A 3 -27.46 4.70 7.85
N ILE A 4 -27.95 3.91 6.90
CA ILE A 4 -27.32 2.66 6.45
C ILE A 4 -25.95 2.95 5.86
N TYR A 5 -25.85 3.96 4.99
CA TYR A 5 -24.57 4.37 4.41
C TYR A 5 -23.55 4.77 5.48
N LYS A 6 -23.94 5.63 6.43
CA LYS A 6 -23.07 6.07 7.54
C LYS A 6 -22.64 4.90 8.42
N LYS A 7 -23.52 3.93 8.68
CA LYS A 7 -23.22 2.70 9.43
C LYS A 7 -22.12 1.87 8.76
N TRP A 8 -22.19 1.69 7.44
CA TRP A 8 -21.26 0.84 6.70
C TRP A 8 -19.97 1.54 6.24
N LEU A 9 -19.96 2.86 6.14
CA LEU A 9 -18.83 3.63 5.64
C LEU A 9 -17.53 3.34 6.41
N LYS A 10 -17.57 3.36 7.75
CA LYS A 10 -16.38 3.13 8.59
C LYS A 10 -15.82 1.70 8.42
N PRO A 11 -16.62 0.62 8.53
CA PRO A 11 -16.16 -0.74 8.24
C PRO A 11 -15.54 -0.89 6.86
N ILE A 12 -16.18 -0.34 5.83
CA ILE A 12 -15.69 -0.42 4.44
C ILE A 12 -14.32 0.26 4.32
N GLN A 13 -14.17 1.47 4.88
CA GLN A 13 -12.90 2.18 4.85
C GLN A 13 -11.78 1.45 5.60
N ALA A 14 -12.10 0.82 6.74
CA ALA A 14 -11.13 0.03 7.49
C ALA A 14 -10.65 -1.19 6.69
N GLN A 15 -11.58 -1.96 6.11
CA GLN A 15 -11.24 -3.12 5.27
C GLN A 15 -10.48 -2.71 4.01
N HIS A 16 -10.89 -1.62 3.36
CA HIS A 16 -10.19 -1.07 2.22
C HIS A 16 -8.73 -0.74 2.55
N ALA A 17 -8.48 -0.09 3.69
CA ALA A 17 -7.11 0.21 4.10
C ALA A 17 -6.26 -1.03 4.37
N ILE A 18 -6.84 -2.06 4.98
CA ILE A 18 -6.17 -3.36 5.22
C ILE A 18 -5.81 -4.01 3.87
N PHE A 19 -6.77 -4.12 2.95
CA PHE A 19 -6.52 -4.76 1.65
C PHE A 19 -5.47 -3.99 0.84
N THR A 20 -5.55 -2.66 0.78
CA THR A 20 -4.54 -1.85 0.10
C THR A 20 -3.15 -2.04 0.72
N THR A 21 -3.06 -2.23 2.04
CA THR A 21 -1.78 -2.54 2.70
C THR A 21 -1.26 -3.92 2.32
N MET A 22 -2.13 -4.94 2.31
CA MET A 22 -1.75 -6.30 1.92
C MET A 22 -1.30 -6.39 0.46
N GLU A 23 -2.04 -5.73 -0.45
CA GLU A 23 -1.65 -5.59 -1.85
C GLU A 23 -0.31 -4.88 -1.98
N GLY A 24 -0.10 -3.81 -1.22
CA GLY A 24 1.16 -3.08 -1.15
C GLY A 24 2.34 -3.92 -0.66
N MET A 25 2.14 -4.72 0.38
CA MET A 25 3.13 -5.67 0.90
C MET A 25 3.49 -6.72 -0.16
N ALA A 26 2.50 -7.28 -0.85
CA ALA A 26 2.74 -8.25 -1.90
C ALA A 26 3.49 -7.64 -3.09
N GLU A 27 3.06 -6.47 -3.58
CA GLU A 27 3.73 -5.75 -4.67
C GLU A 27 5.19 -5.41 -4.29
N PHE A 28 5.42 -4.91 -3.07
CA PHE A 28 6.74 -4.59 -2.56
C PHE A 28 7.64 -5.84 -2.55
N VAL A 29 7.18 -6.95 -1.97
CA VAL A 29 7.97 -8.20 -1.89
C VAL A 29 8.30 -8.74 -3.27
N VAL A 30 7.34 -8.78 -4.20
CA VAL A 30 7.58 -9.26 -5.56
C VAL A 30 8.63 -8.38 -6.26
N GLN A 31 8.54 -7.06 -6.14
CA GLN A 31 9.54 -6.14 -6.71
C GLN A 31 10.92 -6.30 -6.08
N GLN A 32 11.01 -6.60 -4.78
CA GLN A 32 12.30 -6.87 -4.14
C GLN A 32 12.92 -8.20 -4.57
N ILE A 33 12.11 -9.28 -4.68
CA ILE A 33 12.59 -10.62 -5.07
C ILE A 33 13.05 -10.62 -6.54
N LEU A 34 12.29 -9.99 -7.42
CA LEU A 34 12.53 -9.97 -8.87
C LEU A 34 13.30 -8.73 -9.33
N ARG A 35 13.95 -8.01 -8.40
CA ARG A 35 14.62 -6.74 -8.69
C ARG A 35 15.65 -6.85 -9.82
N ASP A 36 16.41 -7.93 -9.82
CA ASP A 36 17.51 -8.15 -10.76
C ASP A 36 17.11 -9.08 -11.93
N ASP A 37 15.84 -9.45 -12.03
CA ASP A 37 15.30 -10.27 -13.12
C ASP A 37 15.01 -9.39 -14.35
N SER A 38 15.76 -9.59 -15.43
CA SER A 38 15.65 -8.77 -16.64
C SER A 38 14.29 -8.87 -17.32
N ASP A 39 13.64 -10.03 -17.28
CA ASP A 39 12.33 -10.23 -17.90
C ASP A 39 11.24 -9.51 -17.11
N PHE A 40 11.34 -9.53 -15.78
CA PHE A 40 10.45 -8.76 -14.92
C PHE A 40 10.64 -7.25 -15.08
N GLN A 41 11.88 -6.77 -15.20
CA GLN A 41 12.14 -5.34 -15.46
C GLN A 41 11.59 -4.90 -16.83
N ASN A 42 11.71 -5.76 -17.85
CA ASN A 42 11.13 -5.52 -19.18
C ASN A 42 9.59 -5.51 -19.14
N TYR A 43 8.98 -6.40 -18.36
CA TYR A 43 7.53 -6.42 -18.14
C TYR A 43 7.04 -5.12 -17.48
N LEU A 44 7.71 -4.67 -16.41
CA LEU A 44 7.36 -3.44 -15.71
C LEU A 44 7.44 -2.22 -16.64
N SER A 45 8.52 -2.09 -17.41
CA SER A 45 8.70 -0.95 -18.33
C SER A 45 7.68 -0.95 -19.47
N THR A 46 7.31 -2.12 -19.99
CA THR A 46 6.42 -2.25 -21.15
C THR A 46 4.95 -2.16 -20.81
N PHE A 47 4.51 -2.78 -19.70
CA PHE A 47 3.08 -2.97 -19.40
C PHE A 47 2.60 -2.18 -18.18
N VAL A 48 3.49 -1.88 -17.22
CA VAL A 48 3.15 -1.06 -16.05
C VAL A 48 3.48 0.42 -16.29
N GLY A 49 4.50 0.71 -17.10
CA GLY A 49 4.96 2.07 -17.42
C GLY A 49 4.12 2.84 -18.44
N THR A 50 3.26 2.19 -19.24
CA THR A 50 2.60 2.77 -20.42
C THR A 50 1.12 3.07 -20.22
N ASN A 51 0.76 3.92 -19.24
CA ASN A 51 -0.33 4.91 -19.35
C ASN A 51 -0.42 5.75 -18.06
N TYR A 52 0.39 6.81 -17.97
CA TYR A 52 0.32 7.77 -16.86
C TYR A 52 -0.71 8.89 -17.10
N SER A 53 -1.36 8.98 -18.27
CA SER A 53 -2.04 10.21 -18.68
C SER A 53 -3.49 10.39 -18.26
N ASP A 54 -4.32 9.37 -18.04
CA ASP A 54 -5.79 9.64 -18.02
C ASP A 54 -6.58 9.20 -16.79
N TYR A 55 -6.00 8.47 -15.83
CA TYR A 55 -6.64 8.23 -14.54
C TYR A 55 -5.63 8.31 -13.40
N SER A 56 -5.72 9.40 -12.64
CA SER A 56 -4.92 9.72 -11.44
C SER A 56 -5.16 8.78 -10.25
N VAL A 57 -5.47 7.51 -10.50
CA VAL A 57 -5.46 6.46 -9.49
C VAL A 57 -3.99 6.09 -9.31
N LYS A 58 -3.35 6.60 -8.25
CA LYS A 58 -2.05 6.08 -7.80
C LYS A 58 -2.21 4.57 -7.56
N LYS A 59 -1.89 3.75 -8.57
CA LYS A 59 -2.08 2.29 -8.52
C LYS A 59 -1.20 1.61 -7.46
N SER A 60 -0.27 2.34 -6.83
CA SER A 60 0.75 1.79 -5.94
C SER A 60 0.81 2.49 -4.56
N ILE A 61 -0.28 3.11 -4.08
CA ILE A 61 -0.30 3.75 -2.73
C ILE A 61 0.12 2.77 -1.64
N GLY A 62 -0.39 1.55 -1.67
CA GLY A 62 -0.06 0.52 -0.67
C GLY A 62 1.43 0.17 -0.66
N LYS A 63 2.05 0.06 -1.85
CA LYS A 63 3.48 -0.23 -1.96
C LYS A 63 4.33 0.97 -1.53
N GLU A 64 4.02 2.19 -2.00
CA GLU A 64 4.71 3.42 -1.57
C GLU A 64 4.70 3.54 -0.04
N PHE A 65 3.52 3.31 0.57
CA PHE A 65 3.38 3.27 2.03
C PHE A 65 4.25 2.17 2.65
N THR A 66 4.18 0.94 2.13
CA THR A 66 4.96 -0.20 2.64
C THR A 66 6.46 0.08 2.57
N GLN A 67 6.95 0.63 1.46
CA GLN A 67 8.34 1.02 1.27
C GLN A 67 8.76 2.04 2.35
N GLN A 68 7.99 3.09 2.57
CA GLN A 68 8.33 4.12 3.58
C GLN A 68 8.38 3.55 5.00
N VAL A 69 7.51 2.59 5.33
CA VAL A 69 7.57 1.92 6.63
C VAL A 69 8.77 0.97 6.70
N PHE A 70 9.08 0.26 5.61
CA PHE A 70 10.26 -0.59 5.45
C PHE A 70 11.57 0.18 5.56
N ASP A 71 11.65 1.39 5.04
CA ASP A 71 12.85 2.23 5.15
C ASP A 71 13.17 2.59 6.62
N VAL A 72 12.17 2.55 7.51
CA VAL A 72 12.32 2.85 8.95
C VAL A 72 12.50 1.58 9.79
N HIS A 73 11.73 0.53 9.52
CA HIS A 73 11.67 -0.67 10.38
C HIS A 73 12.28 -1.94 9.75
N GLY A 74 12.68 -1.88 8.48
CA GLY A 74 13.25 -3.02 7.75
C GLY A 74 12.34 -4.25 7.81
N LYS A 75 12.91 -5.39 8.19
CA LYS A 75 12.20 -6.68 8.22
C LYS A 75 11.00 -6.69 9.18
N ASP A 76 11.01 -5.86 10.21
CA ASP A 76 9.92 -5.79 11.20
C ASP A 76 8.66 -5.11 10.67
N THR A 77 8.75 -4.46 9.49
CA THR A 77 7.61 -3.79 8.85
C THR A 77 6.41 -4.69 8.70
N PHE A 78 6.58 -5.91 8.18
CA PHE A 78 5.44 -6.79 7.93
C PHE A 78 4.72 -7.18 9.22
N VAL A 79 5.47 -7.43 10.30
CA VAL A 79 4.91 -7.73 11.63
C VAL A 79 4.13 -6.52 12.15
N LYS A 80 4.69 -5.30 12.03
CA LYS A 80 4.04 -4.06 12.44
C LYS A 80 2.75 -3.79 11.65
N LEU A 81 2.77 -4.00 10.34
CA LEU A 81 1.61 -3.80 9.46
C LEU A 81 0.47 -4.78 9.76
N ILE A 82 0.79 -6.04 10.08
CA ILE A 82 -0.21 -7.05 10.46
C ILE A 82 -0.78 -6.76 11.86
N ALA A 83 0.08 -6.45 12.83
CA ALA A 83 -0.35 -6.20 14.20
C ALA A 83 -1.12 -4.88 14.35
N ASN A 84 -0.73 -3.86 13.59
CA ASN A 84 -1.30 -2.52 13.62
C ASN A 84 -1.53 -2.04 12.18
N PRO A 85 -2.63 -2.45 11.52
CA PRO A 85 -2.91 -2.02 10.15
C PRO A 85 -3.18 -0.51 10.07
N PRO A 86 -2.82 0.16 8.97
CA PRO A 86 -3.10 1.57 8.79
C PRO A 86 -4.58 1.83 8.52
N ASN A 87 -5.00 3.08 8.71
CA ASN A 87 -6.26 3.59 8.18
C ASN A 87 -6.06 4.32 6.84
N THR A 88 -7.16 4.71 6.20
CA THR A 88 -7.13 5.38 4.89
C THR A 88 -6.40 6.72 4.87
N LYS A 89 -6.26 7.42 6.01
CA LYS A 89 -5.49 8.67 6.11
C LYS A 89 -4.00 8.38 6.22
N GLU A 90 -3.64 7.39 7.02
CA GLU A 90 -2.26 6.92 7.22
C GLU A 90 -1.65 6.35 5.93
N LEU A 91 -2.45 5.68 5.09
CA LEU A 91 -2.01 5.24 3.76
C LEU A 91 -1.60 6.42 2.86
N LYS A 92 -2.22 7.59 3.04
CA LYS A 92 -1.90 8.82 2.28
C LYS A 92 -0.73 9.59 2.88
N ASP A 93 -0.56 9.51 4.20
CA ASP A 93 0.55 10.14 4.93
C ASP A 93 1.18 9.13 5.91
N PRO A 94 2.22 8.39 5.47
CA PRO A 94 2.85 7.34 6.27
C PRO A 94 3.49 7.86 7.57
N ARG A 95 3.76 9.17 7.69
CA ARG A 95 4.28 9.78 8.92
C ARG A 95 3.29 9.68 10.06
N LEU A 96 1.99 9.74 9.78
CA LEU A 96 0.94 9.56 10.78
C LEU A 96 0.97 8.13 11.35
N TYR A 97 1.18 7.15 10.48
CA TYR A 97 1.33 5.75 10.87
C TYR A 97 2.55 5.56 11.76
N LEU A 98 3.71 5.99 11.28
CA LEU A 98 4.99 5.86 11.99
C LEU A 98 4.93 6.52 13.37
N ASN A 99 4.30 7.68 13.50
CA ASN A 99 4.13 8.33 14.80
C ASN A 99 3.19 7.55 15.75
N ARG A 100 2.19 6.85 15.23
CA ARG A 100 1.25 6.05 16.02
C ARG A 100 1.89 4.76 16.55
N ILE A 101 2.79 4.17 15.77
CA ILE A 101 3.41 2.86 16.06
C ILE A 101 4.86 2.95 16.57
N LYS A 102 5.28 4.18 16.94
CA LYS A 102 6.53 4.45 17.64
C LYS A 102 6.61 3.68 18.96
#